data_AF-A0A352XNN1-F1
#
_entry.id   AF-A0A352XNN1-F1
#
_cell.length_a   1.000
_cell.length_b   1.000
_cell.length_c   1.000
_cell.angle_alpha   90.00
_cell.angle_beta   90.00
_cell.angle_gamma   90.00
#
_symmetry.space_group_name_H-M   'P 1'
#
loop_
_entity.id
_entity.type
_entity.pdbx_description
1 polymer ?
#
loop_
_entity_poly.entity_id
_entity_poly.type
_entity_poly.pdbx_seq_one_letter_code
_entity_poly.pdbx_strand_id
1 'polypeptide(L)'
;MWPFNRLIRKGFEKGIGSLASDPLAADGKPIDATWAGENGTEKPMEHYQAELELSQLKTFLLGMQHSFDRGLSESQTEIVYNRAGGLRIQKQFCCHYNIMHQGEVTNLEISVHHDTSTRYILDLRGIGSAMTVLHGNLQKLAEN
;
A
#
# COMPACT_ATOMS: atom_id res chain seq x y z
N MET A 1 28.71 22.84 -22.03
CA MET A 1 29.53 21.68 -21.62
C MET A 1 30.79 22.17 -20.92
N TRP A 2 30.79 22.19 -19.59
CA TRP A 2 32.00 22.43 -18.78
C TRP A 2 32.00 21.39 -17.63
N PRO A 3 33.14 20.73 -17.37
CA PRO A 3 33.24 19.64 -16.41
C PRO A 3 33.69 20.11 -15.02
N PHE A 4 33.50 19.20 -14.06
CA PHE A 4 33.92 19.21 -12.66
C PHE A 4 35.40 19.58 -12.42
N ASN A 5 35.67 20.44 -11.41
CA ASN A 5 36.47 20.14 -10.20
C ASN A 5 37.07 21.41 -9.54
N ARG A 6 36.74 21.64 -8.26
CA ARG A 6 37.69 22.07 -7.18
C ARG A 6 36.94 22.15 -5.84
N LEU A 7 37.10 21.19 -4.92
CA LEU A 7 38.12 21.07 -3.85
C LEU A 7 37.94 22.05 -2.65
N ILE A 8 37.65 21.44 -1.50
CA ILE A 8 38.12 21.71 -0.12
C ILE A 8 37.33 22.62 0.82
N ARG A 9 36.85 21.93 1.89
CA ARG A 9 36.83 22.25 3.33
C ARG A 9 36.74 23.73 3.73
N LYS A 10 35.78 24.03 4.61
CA LYS A 10 36.08 24.26 6.04
C LYS A 10 34.80 24.51 6.84
N GLY A 11 34.73 23.82 7.98
CA GLY A 11 34.29 24.43 9.22
C GLY A 11 32.85 24.18 9.59
N PHE A 12 32.60 23.08 10.31
CA PHE A 12 31.75 23.09 11.51
C PHE A 12 32.22 21.98 12.45
N GLU A 13 33.47 22.07 12.90
CA GLU A 13 33.84 21.55 14.21
C GLU A 13 33.67 22.68 15.21
N LYS A 14 32.66 22.59 16.07
CA LYS A 14 32.78 22.96 17.49
C LYS A 14 31.49 22.70 18.24
N GLY A 15 31.58 21.77 19.18
CA GLY A 15 30.66 21.64 20.31
C GLY A 15 29.63 20.54 20.14
N ILE A 16 30.01 19.31 20.48
CA ILE A 16 29.56 18.62 21.70
C ILE A 16 30.55 17.47 21.89
N GLY A 17 31.31 17.54 22.98
CA GLY A 17 32.17 16.45 23.37
C GLY A 17 31.36 15.29 23.92
N SER A 18 31.95 14.10 23.76
CA SER A 18 31.70 12.87 24.52
C SER A 18 30.58 11.95 24.01
N LEU A 19 31.00 10.70 23.74
CA LEU A 19 30.22 9.47 23.55
C LEU A 19 29.60 9.20 22.17
N ALA A 20 30.38 9.35 21.11
CA ALA A 20 30.15 8.55 19.90
C ALA A 20 31.37 7.63 19.71
N SER A 21 31.33 6.47 20.38
CA SER A 21 32.23 5.35 20.08
C SER A 21 32.01 4.93 18.62
N ASP A 22 33.11 4.75 17.91
CA ASP A 22 33.17 4.24 16.54
C ASP A 22 32.26 3.00 16.37
N PRO A 23 31.22 3.03 15.51
CA PRO A 23 30.31 1.91 15.32
C PRO A 23 30.96 0.69 14.66
N LEU A 24 32.21 0.80 14.19
CA LEU A 24 32.99 -0.31 13.63
C LEU A 24 33.99 -0.90 14.62
N ALA A 25 34.14 -0.34 15.83
CA ALA A 25 34.96 -0.90 16.91
C ALA A 25 34.16 -1.87 17.81
N ALA A 26 33.27 -2.67 17.21
CA ALA A 26 32.50 -3.66 17.95
C ALA A 26 33.43 -4.81 18.38
N ASP A 27 33.62 -4.98 19.68
CA ASP A 27 34.43 -6.00 20.38
C ASP A 27 34.00 -7.48 20.14
N GLY A 28 33.31 -7.77 19.04
CA GLY A 28 32.84 -9.12 18.70
C GLY A 28 31.78 -9.70 19.65
N LYS A 29 31.28 -8.90 20.60
CA LYS A 29 30.19 -9.31 21.48
C LYS A 29 28.89 -9.34 20.68
N PRO A 30 28.16 -10.47 20.66
CA PRO A 30 26.86 -10.52 20.00
C PRO A 30 25.97 -9.43 20.58
N ILE A 31 25.39 -8.59 19.71
CA ILE A 31 24.34 -7.66 20.12
C ILE A 31 23.15 -8.53 20.54
N ASP A 32 22.68 -8.32 21.77
CA ASP A 32 21.50 -9.00 22.28
C ASP A 32 20.29 -8.58 21.43
N ALA A 33 19.79 -9.52 20.62
CA ALA A 33 18.67 -9.34 19.70
C ALA A 33 17.32 -9.57 20.40
N THR A 34 17.25 -9.41 21.72
CA THR A 34 16.02 -9.49 22.51
C THR A 34 14.95 -8.49 22.06
N TRP A 35 15.32 -7.39 21.39
CA TRP A 35 14.40 -6.46 20.73
C TRP A 35 13.75 -7.02 19.45
N ALA A 36 14.34 -8.04 18.83
CA ALA A 36 13.77 -8.77 17.69
C ALA A 36 12.85 -9.91 18.16
N GLY A 37 12.67 -10.05 19.48
CA GLY A 37 11.96 -11.13 20.13
C GLY A 37 10.69 -10.69 20.84
N GLU A 38 9.76 -10.08 20.12
CA GLU A 38 8.33 -10.32 20.31
C GLU A 38 7.73 -10.28 18.91
N ASN A 39 7.41 -11.46 18.38
CA ASN A 39 6.59 -11.62 17.19
C ASN A 39 5.26 -10.90 17.46
N GLY A 40 5.18 -9.61 17.15
CA GLY A 40 3.92 -8.97 16.85
C GLY A 40 3.37 -9.78 15.70
N THR A 41 2.51 -10.76 16.03
CA THR A 41 1.92 -11.72 15.10
C THR A 41 1.53 -10.94 13.86
N GLU A 42 2.29 -11.10 12.76
CA GLU A 42 1.96 -10.41 11.52
C GLU A 42 0.53 -10.82 11.21
N LYS A 43 -0.40 -9.85 11.32
CA LYS A 43 -1.81 -10.14 11.03
C LYS A 43 -1.82 -10.70 9.61
N PRO A 44 -2.41 -11.89 9.38
CA PRO A 44 -2.39 -12.50 8.07
C PRO A 44 -3.01 -11.53 7.06
N MET A 45 -2.37 -11.36 5.91
CA MET A 45 -2.91 -10.52 4.85
C MET A 45 -4.24 -11.08 4.39
N GLU A 46 -5.31 -10.30 4.58
CA GLU A 46 -6.65 -10.66 4.13
C GLU A 46 -6.71 -10.53 2.61
N HIS A 47 -7.44 -11.45 1.97
CA HIS A 47 -7.61 -11.47 0.51
C HIS A 47 -9.08 -11.76 0.18
N TYR A 48 -9.68 -10.87 -0.60
CA TYR A 48 -11.03 -11.00 -1.12
C TYR A 48 -11.04 -10.82 -2.64
N GLN A 49 -11.85 -11.62 -3.32
CA GLN A 49 -11.96 -11.61 -4.78
C GLN A 49 -13.43 -11.55 -5.20
N ALA A 50 -13.71 -10.80 -6.26
CA ALA A 50 -15.04 -10.71 -6.86
C ALA A 50 -14.97 -10.57 -8.38
N GLU A 51 -15.86 -11.26 -9.09
CA GLU A 51 -16.14 -11.02 -10.51
C GLU A 51 -17.14 -9.88 -10.66
N LEU A 52 -16.85 -8.91 -11.52
CA LEU A 52 -17.69 -7.73 -11.69
C LEU A 52 -17.59 -7.12 -13.09
N GLU A 53 -18.61 -6.36 -13.47
CA GLU A 53 -18.60 -5.51 -14.65
C GLU A 53 -17.85 -4.19 -14.39
N LEU A 54 -17.42 -3.52 -15.46
CA LEU A 54 -16.75 -2.21 -15.35
C LEU A 54 -17.61 -1.15 -14.65
N SER A 55 -18.94 -1.20 -14.83
CA SER A 55 -19.92 -0.35 -14.15
C SER A 55 -19.93 -0.59 -12.63
N GLN A 56 -19.95 -1.86 -12.21
CA GLN A 56 -19.90 -2.27 -10.81
C GLN A 56 -18.56 -1.90 -10.16
N LEU A 57 -17.43 -2.00 -10.88
CA LEU A 57 -16.12 -1.54 -10.42
C LEU A 57 -16.16 -0.04 -10.06
N LYS A 58 -16.74 0.78 -10.94
CA LYS A 58 -16.84 2.22 -10.70
C LYS A 58 -17.67 2.52 -9.46
N THR A 59 -18.82 1.87 -9.32
CA THR A 59 -19.70 2.01 -8.15
C THR A 59 -18.98 1.61 -6.87
N PHE A 60 -18.24 0.50 -6.89
CA PHE A 60 -17.45 0.05 -5.75
C PHE A 60 -16.40 1.07 -5.31
N LEU A 61 -15.58 1.53 -6.26
CA LEU A 61 -14.49 2.48 -5.98
C LEU A 61 -15.01 3.83 -5.46
N LEU A 62 -16.14 4.30 -6.01
CA LEU A 62 -16.82 5.51 -5.50
C LEU A 62 -17.38 5.28 -4.09
N GLY A 63 -17.96 4.10 -3.82
CA GLY A 63 -18.46 3.74 -2.48
C GLY A 63 -17.36 3.74 -1.42
N MET A 64 -16.12 3.40 -1.78
CA MET A 64 -14.98 3.46 -0.87
C MET A 64 -14.69 4.89 -0.38
N GLN A 65 -15.00 5.92 -1.16
CA GLN A 65 -14.78 7.32 -0.73
C GLN A 65 -15.62 7.68 0.50
N HIS A 66 -16.78 7.05 0.65
CA HIS A 66 -17.75 7.34 1.71
C HIS A 66 -17.76 6.31 2.84
N SER A 67 -17.08 5.18 2.66
CA SER A 67 -17.06 4.08 3.65
C SER A 67 -15.98 4.23 4.74
N PHE A 68 -15.05 5.17 4.56
CA PHE A 68 -13.83 5.28 5.35
C PHE A 68 -13.53 6.72 5.77
N ASP A 69 -12.83 6.91 6.89
CA ASP A 69 -12.37 8.23 7.36
C ASP A 69 -11.45 8.88 6.31
N ARG A 70 -10.63 8.04 5.67
CA ARG A 70 -9.85 8.39 4.49
C ARG A 70 -9.88 7.25 3.48
N GLY A 71 -10.80 7.35 2.52
CA GLY A 71 -10.89 6.43 1.38
C GLY A 71 -9.95 6.80 0.23
N LEU A 72 -10.25 6.28 -0.96
CA LEU A 72 -9.58 6.70 -2.19
C LEU A 72 -9.98 8.13 -2.55
N SER A 73 -9.06 8.93 -3.06
CA SER A 73 -9.43 10.20 -3.68
C SER A 73 -10.15 9.98 -5.01
N GLU A 74 -10.83 11.02 -5.50
CA GLU A 74 -11.44 11.03 -6.84
C GLU A 74 -10.41 10.70 -7.93
N SER A 75 -9.24 11.35 -7.89
CA SER A 75 -8.15 11.07 -8.82
C SER A 75 -7.63 9.63 -8.76
N GLN A 76 -7.54 9.04 -7.57
CA GLN A 76 -7.13 7.63 -7.43
C GLN A 76 -8.20 6.68 -7.99
N THR A 77 -9.48 7.00 -7.74
CA THR A 77 -10.62 6.26 -8.28
C THR A 77 -10.61 6.27 -9.81
N GLU A 78 -10.41 7.44 -10.42
CA GLU A 78 -10.30 7.58 -11.88
C GLU A 78 -9.11 6.80 -12.46
N ILE A 79 -7.95 6.81 -11.80
CA ILE A 79 -6.78 6.05 -12.24
C ILE A 79 -7.10 4.56 -12.33
N VAL A 80 -7.70 3.98 -11.28
CA VAL A 80 -8.06 2.56 -11.26
C VAL A 80 -9.10 2.24 -12.33
N TYR A 81 -10.17 3.05 -12.42
CA TYR A 81 -11.24 2.86 -13.38
C TYR A 81 -10.74 2.94 -14.84
N ASN A 82 -9.95 3.96 -15.17
CA ASN A 82 -9.41 4.14 -16.52
C ASN A 82 -8.42 3.04 -16.89
N ARG A 83 -7.60 2.58 -15.93
CA ARG A 83 -6.71 1.44 -16.15
C ARG A 83 -7.49 0.16 -16.43
N ALA A 84 -8.58 -0.10 -15.69
CA ALA A 84 -9.45 -1.24 -15.91
C ALA A 84 -10.14 -1.18 -17.28
N GLY A 85 -10.71 -0.03 -17.64
CA GLY A 85 -11.35 0.16 -18.95
C GLY A 85 -10.38 0.07 -20.14
N GLY A 86 -9.09 0.32 -19.92
CA GLY A 86 -8.03 0.15 -20.91
C GLY A 86 -7.40 -1.26 -20.97
N LEU A 87 -7.83 -2.19 -20.11
CA LEU A 87 -7.34 -3.57 -20.15
C LEU A 87 -7.75 -4.26 -21.45
N ARG A 88 -6.85 -5.09 -21.97
CA ARG A 88 -7.11 -6.01 -23.09
C ARG A 88 -7.15 -7.43 -22.53
N ILE A 89 -7.72 -8.36 -23.30
CA ILE A 89 -7.75 -9.80 -22.98
C ILE A 89 -6.35 -10.26 -22.52
N GLN A 90 -6.27 -10.90 -21.35
CA GLN A 90 -5.05 -11.37 -20.65
C GLN A 90 -4.20 -10.32 -19.91
N LYS A 91 -4.63 -9.06 -19.79
CA LYS A 91 -3.91 -8.04 -19.01
C LYS A 91 -4.46 -7.91 -17.59
N GLN A 92 -3.57 -7.53 -16.68
CA GLN A 92 -3.90 -7.16 -15.30
C GLN A 92 -3.07 -5.94 -14.86
N PHE A 93 -3.54 -5.25 -13.83
CA PHE A 93 -2.73 -4.26 -13.11
C PHE A 93 -2.97 -4.36 -11.60
N CYS A 94 -2.04 -3.80 -10.84
CA CYS A 94 -2.08 -3.71 -9.40
C CYS A 94 -1.76 -2.27 -8.98
N CYS A 95 -2.47 -1.76 -7.99
CA CYS A 95 -2.25 -0.45 -7.37
C CYS A 95 -2.24 -0.60 -5.84
N HIS A 96 -1.42 0.21 -5.16
CA HIS A 96 -1.31 0.23 -3.71
C HIS A 96 -1.77 1.58 -3.16
N TYR A 97 -2.65 1.55 -2.16
CA TYR A 97 -3.20 2.73 -1.50
C TYR A 97 -3.25 2.54 0.01
N ASN A 98 -3.14 3.65 0.73
CA ASN A 98 -3.37 3.67 2.17
C ASN A 98 -4.75 4.25 2.43
N ILE A 99 -5.62 3.47 3.06
CA ILE A 99 -6.93 3.92 3.52
C ILE A 99 -6.95 3.95 5.05
N MET A 100 -7.83 4.75 5.64
CA MET A 100 -7.98 4.87 7.10
C MET A 100 -9.42 4.57 7.51
N HIS A 101 -9.58 3.69 8.48
CA HIS A 101 -10.87 3.34 9.07
C HIS A 101 -10.74 3.23 10.59
N GLN A 102 -11.60 3.92 11.33
CA GLN A 102 -11.60 3.95 12.80
C GLN A 102 -10.22 4.35 13.37
N GLY A 103 -9.51 5.24 12.68
CA GLY A 103 -8.16 5.67 13.05
C GLY A 103 -7.03 4.65 12.78
N GLU A 104 -7.32 3.46 12.23
CA GLU A 104 -6.33 2.48 11.81
C GLU A 104 -6.02 2.64 10.31
N VAL A 105 -4.72 2.61 9.96
CA VAL A 105 -4.28 2.62 8.56
C VAL A 105 -4.29 1.19 8.02
N THR A 106 -4.96 0.99 6.89
CA THR A 106 -4.94 -0.26 6.11
C THR A 106 -4.15 -0.02 4.82
N ASN A 107 -3.10 -0.81 4.62
CA ASN A 107 -2.40 -0.87 3.35
C ASN A 107 -3.21 -1.77 2.41
N LEU A 108 -3.84 -1.16 1.41
CA LEU A 108 -4.72 -1.82 0.46
C LEU A 108 -4.03 -2.00 -0.88
N GLU A 109 -3.98 -3.23 -1.35
CA GLU A 109 -3.64 -3.63 -2.70
C GLU A 109 -4.94 -3.87 -3.49
N ILE A 110 -5.08 -3.19 -4.63
CA ILE A 110 -6.18 -3.34 -5.57
C ILE A 110 -5.60 -3.90 -6.86
N SER A 111 -5.94 -5.14 -7.16
CA SER A 111 -5.58 -5.81 -8.41
C SER A 111 -6.83 -6.01 -9.27
N VAL A 112 -6.72 -5.71 -10.57
CA VAL A 112 -7.81 -5.93 -11.53
C VAL A 112 -7.28 -6.70 -12.72
N HIS A 113 -7.94 -7.80 -13.04
CA HIS A 113 -7.66 -8.67 -14.17
C HIS A 113 -8.86 -8.68 -15.14
N HIS A 114 -8.59 -8.65 -16.44
CA HIS A 114 -9.64 -8.82 -17.45
C HIS A 114 -9.85 -10.31 -17.75
N ASP A 115 -11.01 -10.84 -17.39
CA ASP A 115 -11.35 -12.26 -17.56
C ASP A 115 -12.03 -12.51 -18.93
N THR A 116 -13.22 -11.96 -19.13
CA THR A 116 -13.99 -12.08 -20.39
C THR A 116 -14.29 -10.71 -21.00
N SER A 117 -14.98 -10.66 -22.15
CA SER A 117 -15.26 -9.41 -22.89
C SER A 117 -15.96 -8.32 -22.07
N THR A 118 -16.67 -8.68 -20.99
CA THR A 118 -17.40 -7.74 -20.14
C THR A 118 -17.09 -7.88 -18.65
N ARG A 119 -16.34 -8.90 -18.25
CA ARG A 119 -16.08 -9.20 -16.83
C ARG A 119 -14.62 -9.00 -16.46
N TYR A 120 -14.46 -8.48 -15.25
CA TYR A 120 -13.19 -8.24 -14.59
C TYR A 120 -13.19 -8.98 -13.27
N ILE A 121 -12.02 -9.46 -12.88
CA ILE A 121 -11.76 -10.00 -11.55
C ILE A 121 -11.10 -8.88 -10.75
N LEU A 122 -11.76 -8.48 -9.66
CA LEU A 122 -11.22 -7.56 -8.67
C LEU A 122 -10.67 -8.37 -7.50
N ASP A 123 -9.39 -8.18 -7.20
CA ASP A 123 -8.67 -8.76 -6.08
C ASP A 123 -8.26 -7.65 -5.10
N LEU A 124 -8.74 -7.75 -3.86
CA LEU A 124 -8.39 -6.84 -2.78
C LEU A 124 -7.55 -7.56 -1.74
N ARG A 125 -6.40 -7.00 -1.41
CA ARG A 125 -5.53 -7.54 -0.34
C ARG A 125 -5.12 -6.45 0.62
N GLY A 126 -5.02 -6.78 1.90
CA GLY A 126 -4.57 -5.80 2.87
C GLY A 126 -4.61 -6.33 4.29
N ILE A 127 -4.21 -5.46 5.22
CA ILE A 127 -4.18 -5.76 6.65
C ILE A 127 -4.79 -4.57 7.39
N GLY A 128 -5.88 -4.81 8.13
CA GLY A 128 -6.51 -3.81 8.98
C GLY A 128 -8.03 -3.84 8.96
N SER A 129 -8.66 -3.12 9.90
CA SER A 129 -10.13 -3.08 10.09
C SER A 129 -10.94 -2.69 8.85
N ALA A 130 -10.36 -1.95 7.91
CA ALA A 130 -11.04 -1.60 6.66
C ALA A 130 -11.33 -2.82 5.78
N MET A 131 -10.53 -3.89 5.88
CA MET A 131 -10.68 -5.11 5.05
C MET A 131 -12.01 -5.82 5.31
N THR A 132 -12.49 -5.86 6.55
CA THR A 132 -13.81 -6.43 6.89
C THR A 132 -14.97 -5.67 6.23
N VAL A 133 -14.88 -4.33 6.19
CA VAL A 133 -15.90 -3.49 5.53
C VAL A 133 -15.84 -3.67 4.01
N LEU A 134 -14.64 -3.74 3.43
CA LEU A 134 -14.45 -4.02 2.01
C LEU A 134 -15.07 -5.36 1.60
N HIS A 135 -14.86 -6.40 2.40
CA HIS A 135 -15.47 -7.71 2.17
C HIS A 135 -17.00 -7.64 2.16
N GLY A 136 -17.61 -6.99 3.16
CA GLY A 136 -19.06 -6.83 3.20
C GLY A 136 -19.62 -6.02 2.01
N ASN A 137 -18.87 -5.02 1.54
CA ASN A 137 -19.26 -4.25 0.35
C ASN A 137 -19.13 -5.07 -0.94
N LEU A 138 -18.10 -5.94 -1.06
CA LEU A 138 -17.96 -6.85 -2.19
C LEU A 138 -19.08 -7.90 -2.22
N GLN A 139 -19.46 -8.47 -1.07
CA GLN A 139 -20.56 -9.43 -0.99
C GLN A 139 -21.87 -8.81 -1.49
N LYS A 140 -22.20 -7.59 -1.06
CA LYS A 140 -23.38 -6.86 -1.53
C LYS A 140 -23.37 -6.58 -3.03
N LEU A 141 -22.19 -6.43 -3.64
CA LEU A 141 -22.06 -6.26 -5.09
C LEU A 141 -22.28 -7.56 -5.86
N ALA A 142 -21.90 -8.71 -5.28
CA ALA A 142 -22.11 -10.02 -5.89
C ALA A 142 -23.59 -10.48 -5.80
N GLU A 143 -24.36 -9.95 -4.86
CA GLU A 143 -25.78 -10.25 -4.67
C GLU A 143 -26.73 -9.43 -5.58
N ASN A 144 -26.23 -8.42 -6.29
CA ASN A 144 -26.98 -7.54 -7.20
C ASN A 144 -26.71 -7.85 -8.66
#